data_AF-A0A519XVI1-F1
#
_entry.id   AF-A0A519XVI1-F1
#
_cell.length_a   1.000
_cell.length_b   1.000
_cell.length_c   1.000
_cell.angle_alpha   90.00
_cell.angle_beta   90.00
_cell.angle_gamma   90.00
#
_symmetry.space_group_name_H-M   'P 1'
#
loop_
_entity.id
_entity.type
_entity.pdbx_description
1 polymer ?
#
loop_
_entity_poly.entity_id
_entity_poly.type
_entity_poly.pdbx_seq_one_letter_code
_entity_poly.pdbx_strand_id
1 'polypeptide(L)' 'MRAYLLELGFDICHASETERVLVVDRPELGIRNLVVGCGDPLLILEQYLLDLPVPSEA' A
#
# COMPACT_ATOMS: atom_id res chain seq x y z
N MET A 1 5.05 -1.37 -13.05
CA MET A 1 4.52 -1.58 -11.69
C MET A 1 3.31 -2.50 -11.65
N ARG A 2 2.19 -2.18 -12.31
CA ARG A 2 0.94 -2.98 -12.23
C ARG A 2 1.13 -4.48 -12.49
N ALA A 3 1.78 -4.84 -13.59
CA ALA A 3 2.03 -6.23 -13.97
C ALA A 3 2.85 -6.98 -12.90
N TYR A 4 3.90 -6.34 -12.38
CA TYR A 4 4.74 -6.91 -11.34
C TYR A 4 3.97 -7.21 -10.04
N LEU A 5 3.05 -6.32 -9.63
CA LEU A 5 2.20 -6.57 -8.45
C LEU A 5 1.25 -7.77 -8.67
N LEU A 6 0.67 -7.90 -9.86
CA LEU A 6 -0.16 -9.04 -10.23
C LEU A 6 0.64 -10.35 -10.26
N GLU A 7 1.84 -10.35 -10.82
CA GLU A 7 2.75 -11.51 -10.84
C GLU A 7 3.14 -11.95 -9.42
N LEU A 8 3.28 -11.00 -8.50
CA LEU A 8 3.52 -11.29 -7.09
C LEU A 8 2.28 -11.85 -6.39
N GLY A 9 1.08 -11.77 -6.99
CA GLY A 9 -0.17 -12.24 -6.40
C GLY A 9 -0.87 -11.21 -5.51
N PHE A 10 -0.68 -9.92 -5.77
CA PHE A 10 -1.49 -8.87 -5.17
C PHE A 10 -2.76 -8.62 -5.99
N ASP A 11 -3.86 -8.37 -5.30
CA ASP A 11 -5.10 -7.87 -5.90
C ASP A 11 -5.04 -6.35 -5.99
N ILE A 12 -5.49 -5.78 -7.12
CA ILE A 12 -5.51 -4.32 -7.30
C ILE A 12 -6.89 -3.78 -6.96
N CYS A 13 -6.98 -3.09 -5.83
CA CYS A 13 -8.20 -2.49 -5.30
C CYS A 13 -8.51 -1.13 -5.95
N HIS A 14 -7.46 -0.33 -6.20
CA HIS A 14 -7.58 0.99 -6.82
C HIS A 14 -6.36 1.32 -7.66
N ALA A 15 -6.54 2.13 -8.71
CA ALA A 15 -5.46 2.62 -9.55
C ALA A 15 -5.75 4.06 -9.98
N SER A 16 -4.77 4.94 -9.77
CA SER A 16 -4.78 6.33 -10.24
C SER A 16 -3.58 6.56 -11.14
N GLU A 17 -3.82 6.72 -12.44
CA GLU A 17 -2.75 7.00 -13.41
C GLU A 17 -2.16 8.40 -13.22
N THR A 18 -3.01 9.38 -12.91
CA THR A 18 -2.63 10.78 -12.69
C THR A 18 -1.66 10.90 -11.50
N GLU A 19 -1.95 10.19 -10.42
CA GLU A 19 -1.12 10.23 -9.20
C GLU A 19 -0.01 9.17 -9.21
N ARG A 20 -0.01 8.27 -10.20
CA ARG A 20 0.89 7.10 -10.29
C ARG A 20 0.87 6.22 -9.04
N VAL A 21 -0.33 6.02 -8.50
CA VAL A 21 -0.58 5.25 -7.28
C VAL A 21 -1.44 4.02 -7.60
N LEU A 22 -1.10 2.90 -6.95
CA LEU A 22 -1.92 1.70 -6.90
C LEU A 22 -2.24 1.39 -5.42
N VAL A 23 -3.46 0.94 -5.15
CA VAL A 23 -3.82 0.37 -3.85
C VAL A 23 -4.02 -1.12 -4.04
N VAL A 24 -3.34 -1.92 -3.23
CA VAL A 24 -3.35 -3.38 -3.35
C VAL A 24 -3.64 -4.10 -2.03
N ASP A 25 -4.25 -5.27 -2.17
CA ASP A 25 -4.50 -6.22 -1.08
C ASP A 25 -3.69 -7.51 -1.30
N ARG A 26 -3.26 -8.12 -0.19
CA ARG A 26 -2.81 -9.52 -0.13
C ARG A 26 -3.07 -10.09 1.26
N PRO A 27 -4.33 -10.46 1.55
CA PRO A 27 -4.77 -10.82 2.90
C PRO A 27 -4.01 -12.01 3.50
N GLU A 28 -3.52 -12.93 2.67
CA GLU A 28 -2.75 -14.10 3.12
C GLU A 28 -1.42 -13.70 3.77
N LEU A 29 -0.90 -12.51 3.44
CA LEU A 29 0.29 -11.91 4.05
C LEU A 29 -0.05 -10.84 5.08
N GLY A 30 -1.33 -10.64 5.42
CA GLY A 30 -1.78 -9.58 6.32
C GLY A 30 -1.73 -8.17 5.72
N ILE A 31 -1.58 -8.06 4.40
CA ILE A 31 -1.50 -6.77 3.70
C ILE A 31 -2.89 -6.36 3.25
N ARG A 32 -3.34 -5.18 3.70
CA ARG A 32 -4.62 -4.58 3.30
C ARG A 32 -4.43 -3.10 3.01
N ASN A 33 -5.02 -2.63 1.92
CA ASN A 33 -4.99 -1.25 1.44
C ASN A 33 -3.57 -0.68 1.38
N LEU A 34 -2.60 -1.47 0.92
CA LEU A 34 -1.23 -0.99 0.72
C LEU A 34 -1.21 -0.03 -0.47
N VAL A 35 -0.85 1.22 -0.20
CA VAL A 35 -0.65 2.25 -1.20
C VAL A 35 0.77 2.15 -1.74
N VAL A 36 0.89 1.97 -3.06
CA VAL A 36 2.14 1.84 -3.79
C VAL A 36 2.27 3.00 -4.77
N GLY A 37 3.15 3.94 -4.47
CA GLY A 37 3.50 5.06 -5.35
C GLY A 37 4.88 4.85 -5.97
N CYS A 38 4.96 4.88 -7.31
CA CYS A 38 6.23 4.71 -8.03
C CYS A 38 6.63 6.03 -8.70
N GLY A 39 7.48 6.81 -8.03
CA GLY A 39 8.21 7.92 -8.62
C GLY A 39 9.64 7.49 -8.98
N ASP A 40 10.28 8.15 -9.94
CA ASP A 40 11.71 7.93 -10.18
C ASP A 40 12.51 8.98 -9.40
N PRO A 41 13.49 8.59 -8.56
CA PRO A 41 13.98 7.24 -8.24
C PRO A 41 13.32 6.60 -6.98
N LEU A 42 12.20 7.14 -6.49
CA LEU A 42 11.61 6.81 -5.20
C LEU A 42 10.36 5.92 -5.30
N LEU A 43 10.45 4.72 -4.71
CA LEU A 43 9.29 3.87 -4.44
C LEU A 43 8.76 4.16 -3.03
N ILE A 44 7.48 4.49 -2.92
CA ILE A 44 6.79 4.74 -1.65
C ILE A 44 5.78 3.61 -1.41
N LEU A 45 5.84 3.02 -0.22
CA LEU A 45 4.92 2.01 0.27
C LEU A 45 4.30 2.51 1.57
N GLU A 46 3.00 2.70 1.60
CA GLU A 46 2.28 3.20 2.77
C GLU A 46 1.09 2.32 3.11
N GLN A 47 0.99 1.91 4.37
CA GLN A 47 -0.10 1.11 4.88
C GLN A 47 -0.54 1.66 6.23
N TYR A 48 -1.83 1.93 6.38
CA TYR A 48 -2.41 2.22 7.69
C TYR A 48 -2.36 0.97 8.55
N LEU A 49 -1.75 1.06 9.74
CA LEU A 49 -1.70 -0.04 10.70
C LEU A 49 -2.75 0.15 11.80
N LEU A 50 -2.65 1.26 12.52
CA LEU A 50 -3.56 1.64 13.61
C LEU A 50 -3.30 3.08 14.04
N ASP A 51 -4.29 3.67 14.70
CA ASP A 51 -4.11 4.89 15.49
C ASP A 51 -3.53 4.54 16.85
N LEU A 52 -2.46 5.25 17.24
CA LEU A 52 -1.87 5.06 18.55
C LEU A 52 -2.78 5.70 19.61
N PRO A 53 -3.09 4.99 20.71
CA PRO A 53 -3.80 5.58 21.82
C PRO A 53 -2.96 6.69 22.45
N VAL A 54 -3.62 7.68 23.05
CA VAL A 54 -2.95 8.72 23.84
C VAL A 54 -2.11 8.03 24.92
N PRO A 55 -0.82 8.39 25.09
CA PRO A 55 0.01 7.81 26.14
C PRO A 55 -0.67 7.99 27.51
N SER A 56 -0.73 6.92 28.30
CA SER A 56 -1.09 7.05 29.72
C SER A 56 0.01 7.86 30.39
N GLU A 57 -0.36 8.96 31.05
CA GLU A 57 0.55 9.60 32.01
C GLU A 57 0.89 8.56 33.10
N ALA A 58 2.19 8.41 33.38
CA ALA A 58 2.73 7.44 34.33
C ALA A 58 2.86 8.06 35.73
#